data_AF-A0A9E5T4W0-F1
#
_entry.id   AF-A0A9E5T4W0-F1
#
_cell.length_a   1.000
_cell.length_b   1.000
_cell.length_c   1.000
_cell.angle_alpha   90.00
_cell.angle_beta   90.00
_cell.angle_gamma   90.00
#
_symmetry.space_group_name_H-M   'P 1'
#
loop_
_entity.id
_entity.type
_entity.pdbx_description
1 polymer ?
#
loop_
_entity_poly.entity_id
_entity_poly.type
_entity_poly.pdbx_seq_one_letter_code
_entity_poly.pdbx_strand_id
1 'polypeptide(L)'
;ISPFNAFLLAQGVETLPLRMRQHVANAAEIAIFLEEDQRVISVSYGGLEASKYRSLADKYLPNGCGAVFCFELSGGREAGLRFIETLSLFS
;
A
#
# COMPACT_ATOMS: atom_id res chain seq x y z
N ILE A 1 12.14 26.08 -3.50
CA ILE A 1 12.85 24.78 -3.38
C ILE A 1 14.35 25.06 -3.53
N SER A 2 15.23 24.46 -2.71
CA SER A 2 16.68 24.62 -2.95
C SER A 2 17.04 24.04 -4.32
N PRO A 3 17.93 24.65 -5.12
CA PRO A 3 18.37 24.09 -6.40
C PRO A 3 18.85 22.64 -6.29
N PHE A 4 19.53 22.31 -5.18
CA PHE A 4 19.96 20.95 -4.90
C PHE A 4 18.77 19.98 -4.70
N ASN A 5 17.73 20.39 -3.97
CA ASN A 5 16.53 19.57 -3.77
C ASN A 5 15.73 19.40 -5.08
N ALA A 6 15.71 20.41 -5.95
CA ALA A 6 15.10 20.30 -7.27
C ALA A 6 15.84 19.26 -8.13
N PHE A 7 17.18 19.27 -8.10
CA PHE A 7 18.00 18.26 -8.78
C PHE A 7 17.71 16.84 -8.26
N LEU A 8 17.67 16.63 -6.94
CA LEU A 8 17.34 15.33 -6.36
C LEU A 8 15.94 14.85 -6.75
N LEU A 9 14.96 15.75 -6.79
CA LEU A 9 13.61 15.42 -7.26
C LEU A 9 13.62 15.01 -8.73
N ALA A 10 14.30 15.76 -9.59
CA ALA A 10 14.39 15.46 -11.02
C ALA A 10 15.01 14.07 -11.26
N GLN A 11 16.09 13.74 -10.56
CA GLN A 11 16.72 12.42 -10.60
C GLN A 11 15.74 11.32 -10.16
N GLY A 12 14.89 11.58 -9.16
CA GLY A 12 13.83 10.66 -8.75
C GLY A 12 12.74 10.47 -9.82
N VAL A 13 12.36 11.54 -10.52
CA VAL A 13 11.29 11.50 -11.54
C VAL A 13 11.63 10.58 -12.71
N GLU A 14 12.90 10.47 -13.09
CA GLU A 14 13.37 9.60 -14.18
C GLU A 14 12.95 8.13 -14.00
N THR A 15 12.87 7.66 -12.76
CA THR A 15 12.48 6.27 -12.43
C THR A 15 11.06 6.14 -11.87
N LEU A 16 10.30 7.24 -11.80
CA LEU A 16 8.97 7.26 -11.20
C LEU A 16 8.02 6.20 -11.80
N PRO A 17 7.91 6.01 -13.12
CA PRO A 17 7.01 5.01 -13.69
C PRO A 17 7.37 3.58 -13.28
N LEU A 18 8.66 3.27 -13.18
CA LEU A 18 9.15 1.95 -12.79
C LEU A 18 8.86 1.66 -11.32
N ARG A 19 9.18 2.63 -10.44
CA ARG A 19 8.91 2.51 -9.00
C ARG A 19 7.42 2.38 -8.73
N MET A 20 6.58 3.23 -9.35
CA MET A 20 5.13 3.17 -9.14
C MET A 20 4.52 1.85 -9.59
N ARG A 21 4.95 1.30 -10.72
CA ARG A 21 4.51 -0.03 -11.16
C ARG A 21 4.77 -1.10 -10.10
N GLN A 22 6.00 -1.15 -9.58
CA GLN A 22 6.38 -2.15 -8.58
C GLN A 22 5.68 -1.91 -7.23
N HIS A 23 5.59 -0.65 -6.78
CA HIS A 23 4.92 -0.31 -5.53
C HIS A 23 3.43 -0.69 -5.54
N VAL A 24 2.74 -0.43 -6.65
CA VAL A 24 1.33 -0.81 -6.82
C VAL A 24 1.18 -2.33 -6.84
N ALA A 25 2.02 -3.04 -7.61
CA ALA A 25 1.96 -4.50 -7.71
C ALA A 25 2.17 -5.16 -6.33
N ASN A 26 3.21 -4.74 -5.60
CA ASN A 26 3.49 -5.24 -4.25
C ASN A 26 2.34 -4.96 -3.29
N ALA A 27 1.78 -3.74 -3.32
CA ALA A 27 0.67 -3.39 -2.44
C ALA A 27 -0.59 -4.21 -2.70
N ALA A 28 -0.90 -4.48 -3.98
CA ALA A 28 -2.02 -5.34 -4.34
C ALA A 28 -1.81 -6.78 -3.84
N GLU A 29 -0.62 -7.34 -4.06
CA GLU A 29 -0.27 -8.69 -3.62
C GLU A 29 -0.33 -8.82 -2.09
N ILE A 30 0.22 -7.85 -1.36
CA ILE A 30 0.16 -7.85 0.12
C ILE A 30 -1.27 -7.66 0.62
N ALA A 31 -2.07 -6.81 -0.02
CA ALA A 31 -3.46 -6.60 0.37
C ALA A 31 -4.29 -7.89 0.22
N ILE A 32 -4.08 -8.64 -0.86
CA ILE A 32 -4.72 -9.95 -1.09
C ILE A 32 -4.24 -10.95 -0.04
N PHE A 33 -2.92 -11.04 0.19
CA PHE A 33 -2.35 -11.91 1.22
C PHE A 33 -2.94 -11.65 2.61
N LEU A 34 -3.14 -10.39 2.97
CA LEU A 34 -3.74 -9.99 4.24
C LEU A 34 -5.25 -10.27 4.30
N GLU A 35 -5.97 -10.20 3.18
CA GLU A 35 -7.41 -10.49 3.12
C GLU A 35 -7.71 -11.98 3.36
N GLU A 36 -6.76 -12.86 3.01
CA GLU A 36 -6.87 -14.31 3.22
C GLU A 36 -6.46 -14.78 4.62
N ASP A 37 -5.81 -13.93 5.43
CA ASP A 37 -5.32 -14.28 6.76
C ASP A 37 -6.42 -14.18 7.84
N GLN A 38 -6.73 -15.28 8.51
CA GLN A 38 -7.76 -15.34 9.57
C GLN A 38 -7.47 -14.45 10.79
N ARG A 39 -6.23 -13.99 10.96
CA ARG A 39 -5.84 -13.06 12.04
C ARG A 39 -6.19 -11.62 11.69
N VAL A 40 -6.52 -11.33 10.44
CA VAL A 40 -6.93 -10.03 9.93
C VAL A 40 -8.45 -9.99 9.85
N ILE A 41 -9.06 -8.96 10.44
CA ILE A 41 -10.51 -8.73 10.41
C ILE A 41 -10.92 -8.11 9.08
N SER A 42 -10.15 -7.14 8.61
CA SER A 42 -10.48 -6.38 7.40
C SER A 42 -9.24 -5.78 6.78
N VAL A 43 -9.29 -5.61 5.45
CA VAL A 43 -8.28 -4.88 4.67
C VAL A 43 -8.97 -3.75 3.91
N SER A 44 -8.40 -2.55 4.00
CA SER A 44 -8.83 -1.35 3.29
C SER A 44 -7.81 -1.04 2.20
N TYR A 45 -8.12 -1.49 0.98
CA TYR A 45 -7.38 -1.17 -0.23
C TYR A 45 -8.36 -0.96 -1.39
N GLY A 46 -8.14 0.07 -2.22
CA GLY A 46 -9.04 0.39 -3.34
C GLY A 46 -9.06 -0.68 -4.43
N GLY A 47 -7.98 -1.45 -4.55
CA GLY A 47 -7.81 -2.46 -5.60
C GLY A 47 -8.40 -3.83 -5.28
N LEU A 48 -8.83 -4.10 -4.03
CA LEU A 48 -9.48 -5.37 -3.68
C LEU A 48 -10.88 -5.48 -4.30
N GLU A 49 -11.29 -6.69 -4.68
CA GLU A 49 -12.65 -6.95 -5.20
C GLU A 49 -13.73 -6.61 -4.16
N ALA A 50 -13.46 -6.92 -2.88
CA ALA A 50 -14.37 -6.63 -1.77
C ALA A 50 -14.43 -5.14 -1.40
N SER A 51 -13.59 -4.30 -2.02
CA SER A 51 -13.53 -2.88 -1.68
C SER A 51 -14.80 -2.14 -2.10
N LYS A 52 -15.39 -1.39 -1.17
CA LYS A 52 -16.55 -0.50 -1.47
C LYS A 52 -16.26 0.55 -2.55
N TYR A 53 -14.98 0.81 -2.84
CA TYR A 53 -14.56 1.79 -3.84
C TYR A 53 -14.08 1.15 -5.15
N ARG A 54 -14.25 -0.16 -5.34
CA ARG A 54 -13.70 -0.87 -6.51
C ARG A 54 -14.15 -0.25 -7.84
N SER A 55 -15.43 0.10 -7.95
CA SER A 55 -15.96 0.77 -9.16
C SER A 55 -15.35 2.16 -9.41
N LEU A 56 -14.98 2.90 -8.37
CA LEU A 56 -14.31 4.20 -8.50
C LEU A 56 -12.84 4.02 -8.84
N ALA A 57 -12.19 3.00 -8.27
CA ALA A 57 -10.84 2.60 -8.60
C ALA A 57 -10.71 2.22 -10.09
N ASP A 58 -11.62 1.38 -10.60
CA ASP A 58 -11.61 0.98 -12.01
C ASP A 58 -11.80 2.19 -12.95
N LYS A 59 -12.60 3.18 -12.53
CA LYS A 59 -12.85 4.40 -13.31
C LYS A 59 -11.67 5.39 -13.28
N TYR A 60 -11.12 5.66 -12.11
CA TYR A 60 -10.16 6.77 -11.93
C TYR A 60 -8.70 6.32 -11.84
N LEU A 61 -8.46 5.06 -11.47
CA LEU A 61 -7.14 4.49 -11.22
C LEU A 61 -6.90 3.20 -12.02
N PRO A 62 -7.11 3.20 -13.36
CA PRO A 62 -7.00 2.00 -14.19
C PRO A 62 -5.59 1.38 -14.20
N ASN A 63 -4.57 2.16 -13.81
CA ASN A 63 -3.18 1.72 -13.71
C ASN A 63 -2.78 1.27 -12.30
N GLY A 64 -3.73 1.24 -11.34
CA GLY A 64 -3.53 0.72 -9.99
C GLY A 64 -3.85 1.70 -8.86
N CYS A 65 -4.28 1.15 -7.73
CA CYS A 65 -4.81 1.88 -6.58
C CYS A 65 -3.76 2.42 -5.60
N GLY A 66 -2.59 2.82 -6.12
CA GLY A 66 -1.48 3.26 -5.29
C GLY A 66 -0.89 2.15 -4.42
N ALA A 67 -0.04 2.55 -3.48
CA ALA A 67 0.82 1.66 -2.70
C ALA A 67 0.52 1.64 -1.19
N VAL A 68 -0.57 2.29 -0.78
CA VAL A 68 -0.97 2.42 0.62
C VAL A 68 -2.24 1.61 0.83
N PHE A 69 -2.24 0.81 1.89
CA PHE A 69 -3.37 0.04 2.37
C PHE A 69 -3.36 0.05 3.89
N CYS A 70 -4.52 -0.23 4.50
CA CYS A 70 -4.64 -0.43 5.94
C CYS A 70 -5.27 -1.79 6.18
N PHE A 71 -5.01 -2.39 7.34
CA PHE A 71 -5.69 -3.61 7.75
C PHE A 71 -5.86 -3.61 9.27
N GLU A 72 -6.81 -4.40 9.76
CA GLU A 72 -7.18 -4.48 11.16
C GLU A 72 -6.95 -5.90 11.69
N LEU A 73 -6.26 -6.03 12.82
CA LEU A 73 -5.96 -7.34 13.44
C LEU A 73 -7.02 -7.72 14.48
N SER A 74 -7.34 -9.01 14.54
CA SER A 74 -8.35 -9.56 15.47
C SER A 74 -8.06 -9.31 16.95
N GLY A 75 -6.78 -9.19 17.32
CA GLY A 75 -6.34 -8.86 18.67
C GLY A 75 -6.33 -7.36 19.02
N GLY A 76 -6.91 -6.50 18.17
CA GLY A 76 -7.06 -5.07 18.39
C GLY A 76 -5.73 -4.33 18.55
N ARG A 77 -5.74 -3.25 19.34
CA ARG A 77 -4.60 -2.33 19.51
C ARG A 77 -3.31 -3.03 19.94
N GLU A 78 -3.40 -3.93 20.92
CA GLU A 78 -2.24 -4.63 21.47
C GLU A 78 -1.59 -5.57 20.43
N ALA A 79 -2.39 -6.23 19.60
CA ALA A 79 -1.87 -7.02 18.48
C ALA A 79 -1.24 -6.13 17.42
N GLY A 80 -1.82 -4.97 17.12
CA GLY A 80 -1.24 -3.97 16.23
C GLY A 80 0.12 -3.45 16.71
N LEU A 81 0.25 -3.15 18.00
CA LEU A 81 1.53 -2.72 18.60
C LEU A 81 2.61 -3.79 18.42
N ARG A 82 2.32 -5.03 18.86
CA ARG A 82 3.25 -6.15 18.72
C ARG A 82 3.59 -6.45 17.27
N PHE A 83 2.63 -6.32 16.36
CA PHE A 83 2.88 -6.51 14.93
C PHE A 83 3.94 -5.52 14.45
N ILE A 84 3.76 -4.22 14.70
CA ILE A 84 4.72 -3.18 14.26
C ILE A 84 6.10 -3.39 14.91
N GLU A 85 6.16 -3.71 16.20
CA GLU A 85 7.42 -3.91 16.94
C GLU A 85 8.22 -5.14 16.50
N THR A 86 7.58 -6.12 15.86
CA THR A 86 8.23 -7.37 15.43
C THR A 86 8.69 -7.36 13.98
N LEU A 87 8.39 -6.31 13.22
CA LEU A 87 8.85 -6.18 11.83
C LEU A 87 10.36 -5.86 11.81
N SER A 88 11.10 -6.61 10.98
CA SER A 88 12.55 -6.42 10.81
C SER A 88 12.93 -5.72 9.51
N LEU A 89 12.05 -5.74 8.51
CA LEU A 89 12.27 -5.14 7.19
C LEU A 89 11.53 -3.82 6.99
N PHE A 90 10.33 -3.70 7.57
CA PHE A 90 9.54 -2.48 7.52
C PHE A 90 9.99 -1.58 8.69
N SER A 91 10.46 -0.37 8.38
CA SER A 91 11.06 0.60 9.30
C SER A 91 10.40 1.96 9.19
#